data_AF-A0A563VTJ4-F1
#
_entry.id   AF-A0A563VTJ4-F1
#
_cell.length_a   1.000
_cell.length_b   1.000
_cell.length_c   1.000
_cell.angle_alpha   90.00
_cell.angle_beta   90.00
_cell.angle_gamma   90.00
#
_symmetry.space_group_name_H-M   'P 1'
#
loop_
_entity.id
_entity.type
_entity.pdbx_description
1 polymer ?
#
loop_
_entity_poly.entity_id
_entity_poly.type
_entity_poly.pdbx_seq_one_letter_code
_entity_poly.pdbx_strand_id
1 'polypeptide(L)'
;MRDGIVRVYNQNAATNKVYAEIKGYWASDRTSADGKYLIIGNEGKEFVVTDGKGVYKTGEQIITSKVTTTVGEAATTEIRNLTFNDESAIASLEELQRAYPNADIYLNGELAIDFPEDVNIPIEPNQMATASLMGSRVKFDYCSWDRAIALLKEQYAVGSIEIKIVR
;
A
#
# COMPACT_ATOMS: atom_id res chain seq x y z
N MET A 1 10.05 15.99 -17.13
CA MET A 1 8.64 16.28 -16.74
C MET A 1 8.24 15.55 -15.46
N ARG A 2 8.51 14.23 -15.33
CA ARG A 2 8.16 13.46 -14.11
C ARG A 2 8.93 13.84 -12.84
N ASP A 3 10.12 14.45 -12.94
CA ASP A 3 10.86 14.88 -11.74
C ASP A 3 10.14 16.00 -10.95
N GLY A 4 9.36 16.84 -11.64
CA GLY A 4 8.60 17.91 -10.99
C GLY A 4 7.46 17.39 -10.11
N ILE A 5 6.74 16.37 -10.56
CA ILE A 5 5.64 15.76 -9.82
C ILE A 5 6.15 14.93 -8.63
N VAL A 6 7.26 14.21 -8.79
CA VAL A 6 7.92 13.50 -7.68
C VAL A 6 8.41 14.48 -6.62
N ARG A 7 8.93 15.65 -7.03
CA ARG A 7 9.32 16.70 -6.08
C ARG A 7 8.14 17.23 -5.27
N VAL A 8 6.99 17.48 -5.91
CA VAL A 8 5.77 17.93 -5.21
C VAL A 8 5.33 16.88 -4.20
N TYR A 9 5.36 15.60 -4.56
CA TYR A 9 5.08 14.51 -3.62
C TYR A 9 6.03 14.53 -2.42
N ASN A 10 7.34 14.47 -2.67
CA ASN A 10 8.35 14.40 -1.60
C ASN A 10 8.32 15.62 -0.66
N GLN A 11 7.94 16.80 -1.16
CA GLN A 11 7.87 18.03 -0.37
C GLN A 11 6.62 18.11 0.51
N ASN A 12 5.53 17.44 0.14
CA ASN A 12 4.22 17.65 0.77
C ASN A 12 3.66 16.39 1.46
N ALA A 13 4.11 15.18 1.11
CA ALA A 13 3.56 13.92 1.61
C ALA A 13 3.69 13.74 3.12
N ALA A 14 4.59 14.46 3.78
CA ALA A 14 4.73 14.44 5.24
C ALA A 14 3.59 15.20 5.96
N THR A 15 2.99 16.20 5.31
CA THR A 15 2.05 17.15 5.93
C THR A 15 0.71 17.28 5.20
N ASN A 16 0.58 16.67 4.03
CA ASN A 16 -0.65 16.68 3.23
C ASN A 16 -0.82 15.36 2.48
N LYS A 17 -2.07 14.99 2.20
CA LYS A 17 -2.39 14.00 1.17
C LYS A 17 -2.02 14.58 -0.19
N VAL A 18 -1.25 13.83 -0.98
CA VAL A 18 -0.88 14.23 -2.33
C VAL A 18 -1.54 13.28 -3.31
N TYR A 19 -2.26 13.85 -4.28
CA TYR A 19 -3.02 13.11 -5.25
C TYR A 19 -2.36 13.16 -6.62
N ALA A 20 -2.38 12.04 -7.33
CA ALA A 20 -2.06 11.94 -8.75
C ALA A 20 -3.36 12.04 -9.56
N GLU A 21 -3.47 13.07 -10.38
CA GLU A 21 -4.43 13.13 -11.47
C GLU A 21 -3.81 12.45 -12.69
N ILE A 22 -4.35 11.28 -13.01
CA ILE A 22 -3.83 10.39 -14.04
C ILE A 22 -4.74 10.47 -15.25
N LYS A 23 -4.11 10.60 -16.42
CA LYS A 23 -4.69 10.24 -17.71
C LYS A 23 -3.96 9.03 -18.27
N GLY A 24 -4.70 8.02 -18.68
CA GLY A 24 -4.12 6.74 -19.07
C GLY A 24 -5.14 5.63 -19.28
N TYR A 25 -4.62 4.41 -19.35
CA TYR A 25 -5.43 3.22 -19.54
C TYR A 25 -4.86 2.04 -18.74
N TRP A 26 -5.74 1.10 -18.41
CA TRP A 26 -5.33 -0.15 -17.76
C TRP A 26 -4.49 -0.99 -18.72
N ALA A 27 -3.37 -1.54 -18.24
CA ALA A 27 -2.44 -2.28 -19.09
C ALA A 27 -3.04 -3.55 -19.69
N SER A 28 -3.97 -4.17 -18.95
CA SER A 28 -4.64 -5.44 -19.25
C SER A 28 -5.66 -5.35 -20.38
N ASP A 29 -6.56 -4.37 -20.33
CA ASP A 29 -7.72 -4.29 -21.22
C ASP A 29 -7.81 -2.97 -22.01
N ARG A 30 -6.90 -2.03 -21.74
CA ARG A 30 -6.82 -0.72 -22.40
C ARG A 30 -8.04 0.17 -22.21
N THR A 31 -8.94 -0.18 -21.28
CA THR A 31 -10.01 0.71 -20.86
C THR A 31 -9.44 1.89 -20.06
N SER A 32 -10.22 2.97 -19.96
CA SER A 32 -9.76 4.20 -19.31
C SER A 32 -9.39 3.96 -17.84
N ALA A 33 -8.19 4.41 -17.47
CA ALA A 33 -7.72 4.49 -16.08
C ALA A 33 -7.59 5.97 -15.64
N ASP A 34 -8.35 6.85 -16.29
CA ASP A 34 -8.40 8.26 -15.95
C ASP A 34 -9.03 8.45 -14.56
N GLY A 35 -8.35 9.22 -13.70
CA GLY A 35 -8.88 9.44 -12.36
C GLY A 35 -7.97 10.24 -11.45
N LYS A 36 -8.46 10.46 -10.22
CA LYS A 36 -7.70 11.04 -9.12
C LYS A 36 -7.40 9.93 -8.13
N TYR A 37 -6.12 9.71 -7.85
CA TYR A 37 -5.63 8.66 -6.98
C TYR A 37 -4.78 9.25 -5.86
N LEU A 38 -4.88 8.74 -4.64
CA LEU A 38 -3.98 9.11 -3.56
C LEU A 38 -2.61 8.46 -3.80
N ILE A 39 -1.52 9.21 -3.68
CA ILE A 39 -0.16 8.67 -3.78
C ILE A 39 0.25 8.13 -2.41
N ILE A 40 0.43 6.81 -2.33
CA ILE A 40 0.84 6.12 -1.11
C ILE A 40 2.31 5.73 -1.12
N GLY A 41 2.99 5.84 -2.26
CA GLY A 41 4.43 5.63 -2.36
C GLY A 41 4.99 6.03 -3.71
N ASN A 42 6.30 5.97 -3.85
CA ASN A 42 6.98 6.15 -5.13
C ASN A 42 8.12 5.14 -5.27
N GLU A 43 8.25 4.59 -6.48
CA GLU A 43 9.32 3.67 -6.84
C GLU A 43 10.05 4.22 -8.05
N GLY A 44 11.21 4.83 -7.80
CA GLY A 44 11.95 5.56 -8.83
C GLY A 44 11.12 6.71 -9.40
N LYS A 45 10.66 6.57 -10.64
CA LYS A 45 9.86 7.58 -11.37
C LYS A 45 8.37 7.25 -11.45
N GLU A 46 7.97 6.12 -10.89
CA GLU A 46 6.58 5.68 -10.85
C GLU A 46 5.98 5.89 -9.46
N PHE A 47 4.67 6.07 -9.42
CA PHE A 47 3.92 6.20 -8.18
C PHE A 47 3.17 4.91 -7.88
N VAL A 48 3.14 4.57 -6.60
CA VAL A 48 2.17 3.63 -6.04
C VAL A 48 0.99 4.45 -5.56
N VAL A 49 -0.20 4.17 -6.10
CA VAL A 49 -1.40 4.97 -5.92
C VAL A 49 -2.60 4.10 -5.54
N THR A 50 -3.62 4.71 -4.93
CA THR A 50 -4.87 4.05 -4.57
C THR A 50 -6.09 4.91 -4.87
N ASP A 51 -7.20 4.28 -5.21
CA ASP A 51 -8.53 4.91 -5.32
C ASP A 51 -9.40 4.61 -4.08
N GLY A 52 -8.82 4.00 -3.04
CA GLY A 52 -9.50 3.52 -1.84
C GLY A 52 -10.08 2.11 -1.96
N LYS A 53 -10.08 1.49 -3.15
CA LYS A 53 -10.53 0.11 -3.39
C LYS A 53 -9.37 -0.82 -3.72
N GLY A 54 -8.40 -0.32 -4.48
CA GLY A 54 -7.23 -1.08 -4.89
C GLY A 54 -5.95 -0.27 -4.80
N VAL A 55 -4.83 -0.96 -4.94
CA VAL A 55 -3.51 -0.36 -5.06
C VAL A 55 -2.99 -0.62 -6.47
N TYR A 56 -2.38 0.39 -7.06
CA TYR A 56 -1.95 0.40 -8.46
C TYR A 56 -0.59 1.05 -8.57
N LYS A 57 0.19 0.61 -9.55
CA LYS A 57 1.45 1.24 -9.89
C LYS A 57 1.42 1.84 -11.28
N THR A 58 1.83 3.09 -11.39
CA THR A 58 1.99 3.73 -12.70
C THR A 58 3.12 3.05 -13.47
N GLY A 59 2.97 2.93 -14.79
CA GLY A 59 3.92 2.22 -15.64
C GLY A 59 3.77 0.69 -15.62
N GLU A 60 2.99 0.13 -14.69
CA GLU A 60 2.66 -1.29 -14.63
C GLU A 60 1.17 -1.53 -14.86
N GLN A 61 0.32 -1.42 -13.83
CA GLN A 61 -1.13 -1.63 -13.98
C GLN A 61 -1.78 -0.48 -14.75
N ILE A 62 -1.28 0.75 -14.55
CA ILE A 62 -1.78 1.95 -15.22
C ILE A 62 -0.71 2.49 -16.15
N ILE A 63 -0.95 2.42 -17.46
CA ILE A 63 -0.07 3.04 -18.46
C ILE A 63 -0.48 4.50 -18.59
N THR A 64 0.40 5.40 -18.18
CA THR A 64 0.11 6.83 -18.07
C THR A 64 0.50 7.58 -19.34
N SER A 65 -0.42 8.39 -19.86
CA SER A 65 -0.14 9.38 -20.91
C SER A 65 0.18 10.76 -20.30
N LYS A 66 -0.44 11.08 -19.16
CA LYS A 66 -0.17 12.30 -18.39
C LYS A 66 -0.40 12.03 -16.91
N VAL A 67 0.46 12.61 -16.07
CA VAL A 67 0.31 12.61 -14.61
C VAL A 67 0.57 14.02 -14.11
N THR A 68 -0.34 14.53 -13.29
CA THR A 68 -0.18 15.78 -12.54
C THR A 68 -0.42 15.53 -11.06
N THR A 69 0.29 16.25 -10.20
CA THR A 69 0.14 16.12 -8.74
C THR A 69 -0.61 17.31 -8.17
N THR A 70 -1.58 17.05 -7.31
CA THR A 70 -2.30 18.07 -6.55
C THR A 70 -2.13 17.81 -5.06
N VAL A 71 -1.81 18.85 -4.31
CA VAL A 71 -1.77 18.79 -2.85
C VAL A 71 -3.21 18.92 -2.37
N GLY A 72 -3.67 17.95 -1.59
CA GLY A 72 -5.00 17.91 -1.01
C GLY A 72 -4.99 18.43 0.42
N GLU A 73 -5.84 17.81 1.22
CA GLU A 73 -6.03 18.08 2.64
C GLU A 73 -4.77 17.79 3.47
N ALA A 74 -4.66 18.49 4.60
CA ALA A 74 -3.62 18.26 5.59
C ALA A 74 -3.72 16.83 6.13
N ALA A 75 -2.59 16.14 6.18
CA ALA A 75 -2.47 14.79 6.70
C ALA A 75 -1.05 14.56 7.24
N THR A 76 -0.92 13.74 8.26
CA THR A 76 0.37 13.35 8.80
C THR A 76 0.70 11.93 8.35
N THR A 77 1.84 11.78 7.67
CA THR A 77 2.40 10.45 7.38
C THR A 77 3.35 10.04 8.49
N GLU A 78 3.06 8.93 9.15
CA GLU A 78 3.92 8.30 10.17
C GLU A 78 4.39 6.93 9.67
N ILE A 79 5.68 6.65 9.85
CA ILE A 79 6.27 5.34 9.57
C ILE A 79 6.63 4.69 10.90
N ARG A 80 6.15 3.47 11.13
CA ARG A 80 6.45 2.64 12.30
C ARG A 80 7.01 1.31 11.88
N ASN A 81 7.86 0.71 12.69
CA ASN A 81 8.27 -0.68 12.51
C ASN A 81 7.62 -1.53 13.60
N LEU A 82 6.99 -2.63 13.20
CA LEU A 82 6.55 -3.69 14.10
C LEU A 82 7.47 -4.89 13.90
N THR A 83 7.88 -5.51 15.00
CA THR A 83 8.69 -6.72 14.99
C THR A 83 7.96 -7.77 15.81
N PHE A 84 7.91 -8.98 15.27
CA PHE A 84 7.25 -10.13 15.87
C PHE A 84 8.29 -11.20 16.15
N ASN A 85 8.21 -11.78 17.33
CA ASN A 85 9.09 -12.87 17.75
C ASN A 85 8.28 -14.09 18.20
N ASP A 86 7.63 -14.72 17.22
CA ASP A 86 6.79 -15.90 17.40
C ASP A 86 5.55 -15.60 18.26
N GLU A 87 4.73 -14.70 17.74
CA GLU A 87 3.52 -14.21 18.41
C GLU A 87 2.42 -13.90 17.40
N SER A 88 1.18 -13.74 17.89
CA SER A 88 0.06 -13.37 17.02
C SER A 88 0.24 -11.94 16.51
N ALA A 89 0.30 -11.79 15.18
CA ALA A 89 0.41 -10.48 14.55
C ALA A 89 -0.88 -9.63 14.69
N ILE A 90 -2.04 -10.29 14.84
CA ILE A 90 -3.36 -9.64 14.85
C ILE A 90 -3.49 -8.67 16.02
N ALA A 91 -3.11 -9.07 17.23
CA ALA A 91 -3.28 -8.23 18.41
C ALA A 91 -2.58 -6.86 18.28
N SER A 92 -1.34 -6.87 17.78
CA SER A 92 -0.57 -5.64 17.55
C SER A 92 -1.16 -4.77 16.44
N LEU A 93 -1.66 -5.38 15.36
CA LEU A 93 -2.29 -4.67 14.25
C LEU A 93 -3.66 -4.07 14.64
N GLU A 94 -4.44 -4.75 15.48
CA GLU A 94 -5.70 -4.24 16.04
C GLU A 94 -5.47 -3.12 17.07
N GLU A 95 -4.44 -3.22 17.90
CA GLU A 95 -4.02 -2.13 18.78
C GLU A 95 -3.66 -0.88 17.98
N LEU A 96 -2.91 -1.06 16.88
CA LEU A 96 -2.57 0.04 15.99
C LEU A 96 -3.81 0.69 15.39
N GLN A 97 -4.78 -0.09 14.92
CA GLN A 97 -6.02 0.45 14.37
C GLN A 97 -6.80 1.26 15.42
N ARG A 98 -6.87 0.77 16.66
CA ARG A 98 -7.54 1.48 17.77
C ARG A 98 -6.82 2.79 18.12
N ALA A 99 -5.50 2.83 18.01
CA ALA A 99 -4.71 4.04 18.24
C ALA A 99 -4.87 5.08 17.13
N TYR A 100 -5.18 4.65 15.91
CA TYR A 100 -5.29 5.50 14.71
C TYR A 100 -6.64 5.31 14.01
N PRO A 101 -7.77 5.68 14.66
CA PRO A 101 -9.07 5.56 14.04
C PRO A 101 -9.15 6.45 12.79
N ASN A 102 -9.67 5.89 11.69
CA ASN A 102 -9.82 6.54 10.38
C ASN A 102 -8.51 6.84 9.62
N ALA A 103 -7.36 6.31 10.05
CA ALA A 103 -6.14 6.42 9.28
C ALA A 103 -6.10 5.41 8.12
N ASP A 104 -5.53 5.81 6.99
CA ASP A 104 -5.17 4.89 5.92
C ASP A 104 -3.85 4.20 6.31
N ILE A 105 -3.87 2.88 6.49
CA ILE A 105 -2.73 2.09 6.99
C ILE A 105 -2.29 1.08 5.94
N TYR A 106 -0.99 1.10 5.62
CA TYR A 106 -0.35 0.21 4.64
C TYR A 106 0.86 -0.49 5.23
N LEU A 107 1.03 -1.77 4.91
CA LEU A 107 2.10 -2.62 5.38
C LEU A 107 3.10 -2.92 4.27
N ASN A 108 4.38 -2.85 4.59
CA ASN A 108 5.50 -3.27 3.76
C ASN A 108 6.42 -4.19 4.55
N GLY A 109 7.03 -5.19 3.91
CA GLY A 109 8.01 -6.07 4.55
C GLY A 109 7.64 -7.53 4.41
N GLU A 110 8.15 -8.37 5.31
CA GLU A 110 7.99 -9.81 5.21
C GLU A 110 7.91 -10.44 6.60
N LEU A 111 6.97 -11.36 6.78
CA LEU A 111 6.82 -12.18 7.99
C LEU A 111 6.88 -13.66 7.62
N ALA A 112 7.62 -14.43 8.41
CA ALA A 112 7.48 -15.87 8.43
C ALA A 112 6.26 -16.23 9.29
N ILE A 113 5.46 -17.19 8.82
CA ILE A 113 4.22 -17.65 9.46
C ILE A 113 4.22 -19.17 9.66
N ASP A 114 3.37 -19.64 10.57
CA ASP A 114 3.26 -21.05 10.98
C ASP A 114 2.40 -21.91 10.06
N PHE A 115 1.27 -21.39 9.56
CA PHE A 115 0.33 -22.14 8.71
C PHE A 115 0.15 -21.46 7.34
N PRO A 116 1.18 -21.46 6.46
CA PRO A 116 1.09 -20.85 5.14
C PRO A 116 -0.02 -21.43 4.25
N GLU A 117 -0.42 -22.68 4.46
CA GLU A 117 -1.53 -23.33 3.76
C GLU A 117 -2.89 -22.66 4.00
N ASP A 118 -3.07 -21.96 5.12
CA ASP A 118 -4.31 -21.26 5.48
C ASP A 118 -4.36 -19.84 4.89
N VAL A 119 -3.25 -19.37 4.31
CA VAL A 119 -3.15 -18.02 3.73
C VAL A 119 -3.56 -18.03 2.27
N ASN A 120 -4.75 -17.49 2.01
CA ASN A 120 -5.25 -17.31 0.64
C ASN A 120 -4.97 -15.89 0.13
N ILE A 121 -4.04 -15.75 -0.82
CA ILE A 121 -3.73 -14.46 -1.46
C ILE A 121 -4.75 -14.17 -2.58
N PRO A 122 -5.66 -13.19 -2.42
CA PRO A 122 -6.63 -12.89 -3.48
C PRO A 122 -5.92 -12.23 -4.67
N ILE A 123 -6.23 -12.74 -5.87
CA ILE A 123 -5.75 -12.18 -7.13
C ILE A 123 -6.82 -11.24 -7.66
N GLU A 124 -6.53 -9.95 -7.61
CA GLU A 124 -7.43 -8.92 -8.11
C GLU A 124 -6.99 -8.48 -9.51
N PRO A 125 -7.84 -8.64 -10.55
CA PRO A 125 -7.52 -8.15 -11.88
C PRO A 125 -7.21 -6.65 -11.86
N ASN A 126 -6.20 -6.25 -12.62
CA ASN A 126 -5.79 -4.85 -12.82
C ASN A 126 -5.25 -4.14 -11.57
N GLN A 127 -5.05 -4.86 -10.46
CA GLN A 127 -4.44 -4.31 -9.25
C GLN A 127 -3.01 -4.81 -9.06
N MET A 128 -2.21 -4.02 -8.35
CA MET A 128 -0.91 -4.45 -7.86
C MET A 128 -1.11 -5.57 -6.84
N ALA A 129 -0.29 -6.62 -6.93
CA ALA A 129 -0.26 -7.65 -5.91
C ALA A 129 0.37 -7.06 -4.64
N THR A 130 -0.46 -6.78 -3.63
CA THR A 130 0.00 -6.16 -2.38
C THR A 130 0.44 -7.16 -1.32
N ALA A 131 0.24 -8.45 -1.59
CA ALA A 131 0.74 -9.54 -0.77
C ALA A 131 1.15 -10.72 -1.66
N SER A 132 2.16 -11.48 -1.23
CA SER A 132 2.58 -12.71 -1.88
C SER A 132 3.09 -13.71 -0.85
N LEU A 133 2.82 -15.00 -1.06
CA LEU A 133 3.30 -16.08 -0.21
C LEU A 133 4.42 -16.87 -0.92
N MET A 134 5.55 -17.06 -0.26
CA MET A 134 6.68 -17.85 -0.74
C MET A 134 7.16 -18.79 0.37
N GLY A 135 6.83 -20.08 0.24
CA GLY A 135 7.06 -21.04 1.32
C GLY A 135 6.26 -20.64 2.55
N SER A 136 6.94 -20.42 3.67
CA SER A 136 6.33 -19.95 4.92
C SER A 136 6.41 -18.43 5.12
N ARG A 137 6.75 -17.65 4.08
CA ARG A 137 6.94 -16.20 4.20
C ARG A 137 5.87 -15.44 3.42
N VAL A 138 5.14 -14.57 4.11
CA VAL A 138 4.22 -13.60 3.51
C VAL A 138 4.96 -12.28 3.36
N LYS A 139 5.08 -11.81 2.13
CA LYS A 139 5.59 -10.48 1.80
C LYS A 139 4.44 -9.52 1.57
N PHE A 140 4.55 -8.32 2.11
CA PHE A 140 3.63 -7.20 1.94
C PHE A 140 4.28 -6.09 1.13
N ASP A 141 3.51 -5.49 0.23
CA ASP A 141 3.90 -4.37 -0.62
C ASP A 141 2.71 -3.41 -0.75
N TYR A 142 2.70 -2.38 0.09
CA TYR A 142 1.57 -1.48 0.33
C TYR A 142 0.25 -2.22 0.60
N CYS A 143 0.31 -3.32 1.36
CA CYS A 143 -0.88 -4.10 1.73
C CYS A 143 -1.77 -3.27 2.66
N SER A 144 -3.06 -3.13 2.32
CA SER A 144 -3.99 -2.46 3.21
C SER A 144 -4.13 -3.25 4.52
N TRP A 145 -4.35 -2.52 5.61
CA TRP A 145 -4.53 -3.12 6.93
C TRP A 145 -5.61 -4.20 6.96
N ASP A 146 -6.79 -3.96 6.37
CA ASP A 146 -7.88 -4.95 6.33
C ASP A 146 -7.44 -6.26 5.68
N ARG A 147 -6.68 -6.16 4.58
CA ARG A 147 -6.18 -7.32 3.86
C ARG A 147 -5.10 -8.03 4.66
N ALA A 148 -4.19 -7.31 5.29
CA ALA A 148 -3.17 -7.92 6.12
C ALA A 148 -3.75 -8.67 7.33
N ILE A 149 -4.76 -8.11 8.00
CA ILE A 149 -5.50 -8.79 9.08
C ILE A 149 -6.13 -10.09 8.58
N ALA A 150 -6.77 -10.06 7.41
CA ALA A 150 -7.37 -11.26 6.84
C ALA A 150 -6.32 -12.34 6.52
N LEU A 151 -5.14 -11.95 6.03
CA LEU A 151 -4.05 -12.88 5.68
C LEU A 151 -3.31 -13.44 6.89
N LEU A 152 -3.22 -12.69 7.99
CA LEU A 152 -2.50 -13.09 9.21
C LEU A 152 -3.43 -13.66 10.29
N LYS A 153 -4.72 -13.85 9.96
CA LYS A 153 -5.68 -14.37 10.91
C LYS A 153 -5.27 -15.78 11.34
N GLU A 154 -5.24 -16.00 12.66
CA GLU A 154 -4.85 -17.27 13.27
C GLU A 154 -3.40 -17.70 12.97
N GLN A 155 -2.55 -16.78 12.49
CA GLN A 155 -1.12 -17.03 12.27
C GLN A 155 -0.28 -16.49 13.43
N TYR A 156 0.80 -17.20 13.74
CA TYR A 156 1.93 -16.69 14.51
C TYR A 156 3.00 -16.19 13.54
N ALA A 157 3.60 -15.04 13.85
CA ALA A 157 4.52 -14.36 12.95
C ALA A 157 5.92 -14.18 13.57
N VAL A 158 6.93 -14.28 12.71
CA VAL A 158 8.33 -13.93 13.02
C VAL A 158 8.85 -13.00 11.93
N GLY A 159 9.42 -11.86 12.31
CA GLY A 159 10.04 -10.91 11.39
C GLY A 159 9.65 -9.47 11.67
N SER A 160 9.82 -8.60 10.69
CA SER A 160 9.54 -7.18 10.84
C SER A 160 8.79 -6.64 9.62
N ILE A 161 7.86 -5.74 9.90
CA ILE A 161 7.11 -4.99 8.89
C ILE A 161 7.20 -3.50 9.20
N GLU A 162 7.28 -2.72 8.13
CA GLU A 162 7.08 -1.28 8.16
C GLU A 162 5.59 -0.99 7.98
N ILE A 163 5.05 -0.14 8.84
CA ILE A 163 3.69 0.35 8.79
C ILE A 163 3.72 1.82 8.40
N LYS A 164 3.04 2.15 7.31
CA LYS A 164 2.77 3.52 6.88
C LYS A 164 1.36 3.91 7.30
N ILE A 165 1.24 4.97 8.07
CA ILE A 165 0.00 5.50 8.62
C ILE A 165 -0.21 6.90 8.04
N VAL A 166 -1.35 7.14 7.39
CA VAL A 166 -1.73 8.46 6.86
C VAL A 166 -3.03 8.90 7.55
N ARG A 167 -2.99 10.00 8.31
CA ARG A 167 -4.11 10.50 9.13
C ARG A 167 -4.38 11.99 8.97
#